data_AF-A0A925WZM5-F1
#
_entry.id   AF-A0A925WZM5-F1
#
_cell.length_a   1.000
_cell.length_b   1.000
_cell.length_c   1.000
_cell.angle_alpha   90.00
_cell.angle_beta   90.00
_cell.angle_gamma   90.00
#
_symmetry.space_group_name_H-M   'P 1'
#
loop_
_entity.id
_entity.type
_entity.pdbx_description
1 polymer ?
#
loop_
_entity_poly.entity_id
_entity_poly.type
_entity_poly.pdbx_seq_one_letter_code
_entity_poly.pdbx_strand_id
1 'polypeptide(L)'
;MERMLLFASLLMGGLVWLVGSLRTAPPRAPETVVGNGGGSPWRTPLGLVSLLLPLLGFVITLPANAPLFSAGHGLGNGFLLGGVAALLAAWSIIRASRGSGAALAAPIGIGAAAVAICLLFLRGSVIDSLMGIAIGWLAATFPLFLTNRALDTDRERDTSSALAAGAGFAAALCGVAALGIWRDELTPALARTTWSAAAVAFSAVSSVILVALGLVPPQKADSPDGKPGLPGLFPALIFAAVAAITMKLFSVKIAPEPRLFTVALAGLVVWPAAAWLLRDARSRDTARNPRAPHGLPPLAVLLIAAGFVASYQMLQGLGAGVFVLALWLSAAVSSRRGEDETGLLLFATILVLYRVFATRFGEDLRGVSLTDQYALFGLVFGALIPGVLASLVGHRSASGKGGVLVLILAGTLTLIVPTAIVLLFGGKSALALLLGLALGSVQRQGSAESASSDGASGASNLPGLLSLAVALALSQFTGALLPLTEMTRIHKVQLLGWLVAGVVAVLLAAEAAARSRRGGAGTGAAQ
;
A
#
# COMPACT_ATOMS: atom_id res chain seq x y z
N MET A 1 -24.86 -6.57 17.73
CA MET A 1 -23.49 -7.13 17.85
C MET A 1 -22.51 -6.46 16.87
N GLU A 2 -22.73 -6.52 15.56
CA GLU A 2 -21.82 -5.96 14.54
C GLU A 2 -21.48 -4.46 14.75
N ARG A 3 -22.50 -3.59 14.92
CA ARG A 3 -22.26 -2.16 15.18
C ARG A 3 -21.39 -1.93 16.42
N MET A 4 -21.62 -2.70 17.49
CA MET A 4 -20.80 -2.62 18.71
C MET A 4 -19.36 -3.05 18.43
N LEU A 5 -19.15 -4.08 17.61
CA LEU A 5 -17.82 -4.53 17.21
C LEU A 5 -17.08 -3.46 16.40
N LEU A 6 -17.77 -2.78 15.48
CA LEU A 6 -17.22 -1.67 14.70
C LEU A 6 -16.92 -0.45 15.58
N PHE A 7 -17.80 -0.07 16.50
CA PHE A 7 -17.54 1.00 17.47
C PHE A 7 -16.35 0.67 18.37
N ALA A 8 -16.25 -0.56 18.85
CA ALA A 8 -15.10 -1.01 19.63
C ALA A 8 -13.80 -0.94 18.81
N SER A 9 -13.84 -1.34 17.54
CA SER A 9 -12.70 -1.25 16.63
C SER A 9 -12.28 0.19 16.36
N LEU A 10 -13.25 1.10 16.20
CA LEU A 10 -13.02 2.54 16.06
C LEU A 10 -12.34 3.12 17.31
N LEU A 11 -12.87 2.82 18.50
CA LEU A 11 -12.31 3.29 19.77
C LEU A 11 -10.90 2.72 20.01
N MET A 12 -10.69 1.42 19.80
CA MET A 12 -9.38 0.80 19.94
C MET A 12 -8.36 1.38 18.96
N GLY A 13 -8.74 1.52 17.68
CA GLY A 13 -7.87 2.08 16.65
C GLY A 13 -7.47 3.53 16.94
N GLY A 14 -8.44 4.36 17.36
CA GLY A 14 -8.20 5.74 17.78
C GLY A 14 -7.31 5.82 19.02
N LEU A 15 -7.54 4.97 20.02
CA LEU A 15 -6.74 4.92 21.25
C LEU A 15 -5.31 4.46 20.97
N VAL A 16 -5.12 3.45 20.11
CA VAL A 16 -3.79 2.98 19.68
C VAL A 16 -3.02 4.08 18.97
N TRP A 17 -3.66 4.80 18.05
CA TRP A 17 -3.04 5.94 17.39
C TRP A 17 -2.68 7.04 18.40
N LEU A 18 -3.58 7.37 19.33
CA LEU A 18 -3.34 8.38 20.36
C LEU A 18 -2.15 7.98 21.25
N VAL A 19 -2.15 6.77 21.81
CA VAL A 19 -1.06 6.26 22.66
C VAL A 19 0.26 6.21 21.89
N GLY A 20 0.23 5.79 20.62
CA GLY A 20 1.38 5.85 19.72
C GLY A 20 1.91 7.28 19.66
N SER A 21 1.08 8.24 19.24
CA SER A 21 1.45 9.64 19.05
C SER A 21 1.93 10.35 20.32
N LEU A 22 1.40 9.99 21.50
CA LEU A 22 1.82 10.56 22.78
C LEU A 22 3.17 10.03 23.25
N ARG A 23 3.49 8.77 22.93
CA ARG A 23 4.79 8.17 23.27
C ARG A 23 5.93 8.62 22.38
N THR A 24 5.60 9.12 21.20
CA THR A 24 6.57 9.72 20.30
C THR A 24 6.96 11.11 20.82
N ALA A 25 7.79 11.15 21.87
CA ALA A 25 8.36 12.41 22.34
C ALA A 25 9.22 13.02 21.21
N PRO A 26 9.11 14.34 20.97
CA PRO A 26 9.95 14.98 19.98
C PRO A 26 11.42 14.69 20.32
N PRO A 27 12.25 14.27 19.34
CA PRO A 27 13.67 14.09 19.59
C PRO A 27 14.20 15.41 20.15
N ARG A 28 14.84 15.36 21.31
CA ARG A 28 15.59 16.53 21.83
C ARG A 28 16.56 16.91 20.72
N ALA A 29 16.31 18.05 20.08
CA ALA A 29 17.20 18.54 19.04
C ALA A 29 18.59 18.68 19.67
N PRO A 30 19.64 18.05 19.12
CA PRO A 30 20.99 18.35 19.57
C PRO A 30 21.20 19.85 19.32
N GLU A 31 21.37 20.63 20.38
CA GLU A 31 21.45 22.10 20.38
C GLU A 31 22.59 22.67 19.49
N THR A 32 23.40 21.82 18.87
CA THR A 32 24.68 22.21 18.25
C THR A 32 24.70 22.21 16.72
N VAL A 33 23.61 21.85 16.02
CA VAL A 33 23.56 21.94 14.54
C VAL A 33 22.67 23.11 14.13
N VAL A 34 23.19 24.33 14.22
CA VAL A 34 22.59 25.59 13.70
C VAL A 34 22.66 25.66 12.15
N GLY A 35 22.84 24.52 11.47
CA GLY A 35 22.85 24.42 10.02
C GLY A 35 21.43 24.43 9.45
N ASN A 36 21.15 25.44 8.62
CA ASN A 36 19.90 25.82 7.93
C ASN A 36 19.05 24.74 7.19
N GLY A 37 19.25 23.44 7.39
CA GLY A 37 18.65 22.39 6.55
C GLY A 37 17.52 21.55 7.14
N GLY A 38 17.30 21.57 8.46
CA GLY A 38 16.37 20.66 9.16
C GLY A 38 14.88 21.03 9.05
N GLY A 39 14.41 21.43 7.87
CA GLY A 39 13.01 21.78 7.65
C GLY A 39 12.09 20.58 7.85
N SER A 40 11.02 20.77 8.62
CA SER A 40 9.95 19.77 8.76
C SER A 40 9.46 19.31 7.36
N PRO A 41 9.22 18.00 7.12
CA PRO A 41 8.78 17.49 5.81
C PRO A 41 7.49 18.16 5.32
N TRP A 42 6.66 18.63 6.26
CA TRP A 42 5.43 19.38 6.01
C TRP A 42 5.63 20.75 5.37
N ARG A 43 6.83 21.36 5.50
CA ARG A 43 7.16 22.65 4.90
C ARG A 43 7.62 22.53 3.45
N THR A 44 7.89 21.32 2.98
CA THR A 44 8.26 21.10 1.58
C THR A 44 7.04 21.23 0.67
N PRO A 45 7.21 21.61 -0.60
CA PRO A 45 6.09 21.66 -1.56
C PRO A 45 5.34 20.33 -1.67
N LEU A 46 6.05 19.19 -1.60
CA LEU A 46 5.43 17.85 -1.62
C LEU A 46 4.66 17.55 -0.33
N GLY A 47 5.15 18.01 0.82
CA GLY A 47 4.41 18.00 2.08
C GLY A 47 3.09 18.77 1.99
N LEU A 48 3.10 19.97 1.38
CA LEU A 48 1.87 20.74 1.14
C LEU A 48 0.93 20.02 0.16
N VAL A 49 1.46 19.41 -0.90
CA VAL A 49 0.66 18.59 -1.82
C VAL A 49 -0.01 17.44 -1.08
N SER A 50 0.67 16.77 -0.15
CA SER A 50 0.06 15.68 0.63
C SER A 50 -1.15 16.13 1.46
N LEU A 51 -1.16 17.38 1.92
CA LEU A 51 -2.27 17.98 2.68
C LEU A 51 -3.43 18.39 1.76
N LEU A 52 -3.12 18.98 0.60
CA LEU A 52 -4.12 19.51 -0.32
C LEU A 52 -4.79 18.44 -1.17
N LEU A 53 -4.08 17.35 -1.49
CA LEU A 53 -4.57 16.33 -2.41
C LEU A 53 -5.84 15.62 -1.92
N PRO A 54 -5.95 15.20 -0.64
CA PRO A 54 -7.20 14.67 -0.07
C PRO A 54 -8.40 15.60 -0.25
N LEU A 55 -8.21 16.90 0.02
CA LEU A 55 -9.25 17.91 -0.12
C LEU A 55 -9.64 18.11 -1.59
N LEU A 56 -8.65 18.19 -2.47
CA LEU A 56 -8.89 18.34 -3.91
C LEU A 56 -9.65 17.14 -4.48
N GLY A 57 -9.27 15.91 -4.11
CA GLY A 57 -9.98 14.71 -4.55
C GLY A 57 -11.42 14.66 -4.04
N PHE A 58 -11.67 15.09 -2.80
CA PHE A 58 -13.02 15.25 -2.27
C PHE A 58 -13.84 16.27 -3.06
N VAL A 59 -13.26 17.45 -3.35
CA VAL A 59 -13.94 18.53 -4.09
C VAL A 59 -14.25 18.12 -5.53
N ILE A 60 -13.30 17.47 -6.22
CA ILE A 60 -13.49 17.02 -7.62
C ILE A 60 -14.60 15.97 -7.73
N THR A 61 -14.83 15.20 -6.68
CA THR A 61 -15.87 14.17 -6.67
C THR A 61 -17.23 14.68 -6.22
N LEU A 62 -17.36 15.97 -5.87
CA LEU A 62 -18.63 16.53 -5.42
C LEU A 62 -19.69 16.44 -6.53
N PRO A 63 -20.85 15.85 -6.26
CA PRO A 63 -21.96 15.89 -7.19
C PRO A 63 -22.48 17.34 -7.31
N ALA A 64 -22.79 17.78 -8.53
CA ALA A 64 -23.18 19.17 -8.80
C ALA A 64 -24.37 19.68 -7.96
N ASN A 65 -25.29 18.78 -7.56
CA ASN A 65 -26.55 19.14 -6.91
C ASN A 65 -26.83 18.37 -5.61
N ALA A 66 -25.92 17.55 -5.09
CA ALA A 66 -26.21 16.73 -3.89
C ALA A 66 -25.61 17.34 -2.62
N PRO A 67 -26.23 17.13 -1.45
CA PRO A 67 -25.67 17.60 -0.19
C PRO A 67 -24.30 16.97 0.08
N LEU A 68 -23.44 17.72 0.78
CA LEU A 68 -22.16 17.22 1.29
C LEU A 68 -22.40 15.91 2.05
N PHE A 69 -21.59 14.88 1.77
CA PHE A 69 -21.71 13.54 2.36
C PHE A 69 -22.96 12.73 1.99
N SER A 70 -23.62 13.04 0.86
CA SER A 70 -24.68 12.17 0.32
C SER A 70 -24.18 10.76 -0.01
N ALA A 71 -25.09 9.78 -0.04
CA ALA A 71 -24.76 8.38 -0.34
C ALA A 71 -24.09 8.21 -1.73
N GLY A 72 -24.42 9.08 -2.70
CA GLY A 72 -23.80 9.08 -4.04
C GLY A 72 -22.35 9.58 -4.08
N HIS A 73 -21.83 10.13 -2.98
CA HIS A 73 -20.48 10.68 -2.88
C HIS A 73 -19.51 9.74 -2.14
N GLY A 74 -19.77 8.43 -2.17
CA GLY A 74 -18.99 7.42 -1.44
C GLY A 74 -17.49 7.50 -1.69
N LEU A 75 -17.08 7.55 -2.96
CA LEU A 75 -15.67 7.63 -3.35
C LEU A 75 -14.97 8.86 -2.72
N GLY A 76 -15.60 10.03 -2.82
CA GLY A 76 -15.04 11.27 -2.29
C GLY A 76 -14.94 11.28 -0.77
N ASN A 77 -16.01 10.85 -0.10
CA ASN A 77 -16.04 10.70 1.36
C ASN A 77 -14.92 9.76 1.85
N GLY A 78 -14.79 8.61 1.18
CA GLY A 78 -13.73 7.65 1.43
C GLY A 78 -12.34 8.24 1.19
N PHE A 79 -12.15 8.95 0.07
CA PHE A 79 -10.88 9.59 -0.30
C PHE A 79 -10.42 10.60 0.74
N LEU A 80 -11.33 11.46 1.22
CA LEU A 80 -11.02 12.41 2.29
C LEU A 80 -10.66 11.69 3.58
N LEU A 81 -11.47 10.71 4.00
CA LEU A 81 -11.26 9.96 5.23
C LEU A 81 -9.92 9.22 5.23
N GLY A 82 -9.59 8.55 4.12
CA GLY A 82 -8.31 7.86 3.94
C GLY A 82 -7.11 8.82 3.92
N GLY A 83 -7.24 9.96 3.23
CA GLY A 83 -6.20 10.98 3.20
C GLY A 83 -5.92 11.58 4.58
N VAL A 84 -6.97 11.94 5.33
CA VAL A 84 -6.82 12.44 6.72
C VAL A 84 -6.21 11.37 7.62
N ALA A 85 -6.67 10.13 7.55
CA ALA A 85 -6.11 9.04 8.34
C ALA A 85 -4.62 8.79 8.04
N ALA A 86 -4.22 8.87 6.76
CA ALA A 86 -2.82 8.77 6.35
C ALA A 86 -1.96 9.92 6.87
N LEU A 87 -2.47 11.14 6.87
CA LEU A 87 -1.76 12.30 7.43
C LEU A 87 -1.55 12.17 8.95
N LEU A 88 -2.57 11.69 9.67
CA LEU A 88 -2.48 11.39 11.10
C LEU A 88 -1.49 10.25 11.38
N ALA A 89 -1.48 9.21 10.55
CA ALA A 89 -0.50 8.13 10.61
C ALA A 89 0.92 8.67 10.37
N ALA A 90 1.14 9.41 9.28
CA ALA A 90 2.43 9.99 8.93
C ALA A 90 2.95 10.90 10.04
N TRP A 91 2.08 11.71 10.65
CA TRP A 91 2.44 12.56 11.79
C TRP A 91 2.97 11.74 12.97
N SER A 92 2.34 10.61 13.30
CA SER A 92 2.81 9.71 14.36
C SER A 92 4.13 9.02 14.00
N ILE A 93 4.31 8.59 12.74
CA ILE A 93 5.53 7.92 12.27
C ILE A 93 6.72 8.90 12.32
N ILE A 94 6.55 10.14 11.83
CA ILE A 94 7.62 11.15 11.82
C ILE A 94 8.10 11.47 13.24
N ARG A 95 7.18 11.51 14.20
CA ARG A 95 7.50 11.75 15.61
C ARG A 95 8.17 10.55 16.27
N ALA A 96 7.93 9.33 15.79
CA ALA A 96 8.40 8.11 16.44
C ALA A 96 9.92 8.06 16.57
N SER A 97 10.37 7.65 17.75
CA SER A 97 11.76 7.27 17.96
C SER A 97 12.05 5.96 17.20
N ARG A 98 13.26 5.88 16.63
CA ARG A 98 13.70 4.75 15.79
C ARG A 98 13.39 3.40 16.45
N GLY A 99 12.85 2.47 15.67
CA GLY A 99 12.67 1.07 16.08
C GLY A 99 11.56 0.79 17.10
N SER A 100 10.69 1.77 17.42
CA SER A 100 9.52 1.50 18.24
C SER A 100 8.44 0.77 17.42
N GLY A 101 7.95 -0.38 17.92
CA GLY A 101 6.78 -1.05 17.32
C GLY A 101 5.54 -0.14 17.24
N ALA A 102 5.53 0.94 18.02
CA ALA A 102 4.54 2.01 17.97
C ALA A 102 4.46 2.70 16.59
N ALA A 103 5.57 2.77 15.84
CA ALA A 103 5.59 3.41 14.52
C ALA A 103 4.70 2.68 13.50
N LEU A 104 4.56 1.36 13.60
CA LEU A 104 3.68 0.57 12.74
C LEU A 104 2.30 0.33 13.38
N ALA A 105 2.20 0.33 14.71
CA ALA A 105 0.91 0.17 15.38
C ALA A 105 -0.05 1.34 15.09
N ALA A 106 0.47 2.58 15.01
CA ALA A 106 -0.34 3.76 14.73
C ALA A 106 -1.03 3.76 13.35
N PRO A 107 -0.35 3.51 12.20
CA PRO A 107 -1.00 3.39 10.90
C PRO A 107 -2.01 2.23 10.86
N ILE A 108 -1.72 1.09 11.52
CA ILE A 108 -2.65 -0.04 11.59
C ILE A 108 -3.92 0.36 12.36
N GLY A 109 -3.77 0.99 13.53
CA GLY A 109 -4.88 1.42 14.37
C GLY A 109 -5.77 2.46 13.69
N ILE A 110 -5.19 3.51 13.12
CA ILE A 110 -5.97 4.55 12.44
C ILE A 110 -6.58 4.05 11.13
N GLY A 111 -5.93 3.10 10.43
CA GLY A 111 -6.51 2.39 9.29
C GLY A 111 -7.76 1.59 9.68
N ALA A 112 -7.71 0.85 10.79
CA ALA A 112 -8.87 0.15 11.33
C ALA A 112 -10.01 1.10 11.71
N ALA A 113 -9.68 2.24 12.33
CA ALA A 113 -10.67 3.26 12.66
C ALA A 113 -11.34 3.87 11.43
N ALA A 114 -10.58 4.21 10.38
CA ALA A 114 -11.11 4.74 9.13
C ALA A 114 -12.07 3.75 8.44
N VAL A 115 -11.68 2.47 8.36
CA VAL A 115 -12.53 1.43 7.79
C VAL A 115 -13.78 1.20 8.66
N ALA A 116 -13.65 1.25 9.98
CA ALA A 116 -14.81 1.15 10.89
C ALA A 116 -15.80 2.31 10.69
N ILE A 117 -15.32 3.55 10.55
CA ILE A 117 -16.15 4.74 10.24
C ILE A 117 -16.92 4.50 8.93
N CYS A 118 -16.24 4.01 7.89
CA CYS A 118 -16.87 3.69 6.62
C CYS A 118 -18.01 2.66 6.77
N LEU A 119 -17.77 1.56 7.49
CA LEU A 119 -18.77 0.50 7.69
C LEU A 119 -19.93 0.92 8.61
N LEU A 120 -19.70 1.88 9.51
CA LEU A 120 -20.73 2.43 10.38
C LEU A 120 -21.62 3.45 9.64
N PHE A 121 -21.00 4.40 8.93
CA PHE A 121 -21.68 5.61 8.48
C PHE A 121 -21.88 5.69 6.96
N LEU A 122 -21.07 5.01 6.15
CA LEU A 122 -21.12 5.09 4.68
C LEU A 122 -21.73 3.83 4.04
N ARG A 123 -22.75 3.25 4.70
CA ARG A 123 -23.36 1.96 4.32
C ARG A 123 -23.95 1.90 2.91
N GLY A 124 -24.44 3.03 2.40
CA GLY A 124 -25.04 3.09 1.06
C GLY A 124 -24.03 2.97 -0.09
N SER A 125 -22.75 3.27 0.17
CA SER A 125 -21.69 3.32 -0.84
C SER A 125 -20.37 2.79 -0.28
N VAL A 126 -20.46 1.70 0.50
CA VAL A 126 -19.31 1.16 1.24
C VAL A 126 -18.17 0.78 0.32
N ILE A 127 -18.44 0.09 -0.78
CA ILE A 127 -17.36 -0.38 -1.67
C ILE A 127 -16.58 0.79 -2.26
N ASP A 128 -17.27 1.80 -2.80
CA ASP A 128 -16.61 2.99 -3.33
C ASP A 128 -15.92 3.80 -2.23
N SER A 129 -16.49 3.85 -1.03
CA SER A 129 -15.88 4.51 0.12
C SER A 129 -14.61 3.79 0.60
N LEU A 130 -14.59 2.44 0.63
CA LEU A 130 -13.41 1.64 0.97
C LEU A 130 -12.31 1.81 -0.08
N MET A 131 -12.65 1.81 -1.37
CA MET A 131 -11.69 2.11 -2.43
C MET A 131 -11.18 3.55 -2.32
N GLY A 132 -12.07 4.50 -2.02
CA GLY A 132 -11.72 5.88 -1.72
C GLY A 132 -10.71 5.98 -0.59
N ILE A 133 -10.93 5.28 0.53
CA ILE A 133 -9.98 5.26 1.67
C ILE A 133 -8.60 4.80 1.22
N ALA A 134 -8.52 3.69 0.48
CA ALA A 134 -7.24 3.16 0.01
C ALA A 134 -6.52 4.14 -0.94
N ILE A 135 -7.25 4.74 -1.89
CA ILE A 135 -6.68 5.71 -2.85
C ILE A 135 -6.25 6.98 -2.12
N GLY A 136 -7.10 7.56 -1.28
CA GLY A 136 -6.81 8.76 -0.51
C GLY A 136 -5.61 8.58 0.42
N TRP A 137 -5.50 7.41 1.04
CA TRP A 137 -4.35 7.05 1.87
C TRP A 137 -3.06 7.04 1.06
N LEU A 138 -3.07 6.36 -0.09
CA LEU A 138 -1.91 6.29 -0.97
C LEU A 138 -1.54 7.68 -1.52
N ALA A 139 -2.53 8.47 -1.91
CA ALA A 139 -2.37 9.81 -2.46
C ALA A 139 -1.71 10.78 -1.47
N ALA A 140 -2.05 10.71 -0.18
CA ALA A 140 -1.38 11.48 0.87
C ALA A 140 0.00 10.92 1.22
N THR A 141 0.15 9.59 1.25
CA THR A 141 1.38 8.91 1.66
C THR A 141 2.50 9.04 0.62
N PHE A 142 2.17 9.00 -0.66
CA PHE A 142 3.16 8.92 -1.74
C PHE A 142 4.03 10.19 -1.86
N PRO A 143 3.50 11.42 -1.80
CA PRO A 143 4.34 12.63 -1.78
C PRO A 143 5.23 12.70 -0.53
N LEU A 144 4.73 12.27 0.63
CA LEU A 144 5.51 12.21 1.87
C LEU A 144 6.64 11.17 1.77
N PHE A 145 6.35 10.02 1.16
CA PHE A 145 7.35 9.00 0.85
C PHE A 145 8.47 9.56 -0.03
N LEU A 146 8.14 10.28 -1.10
CA LEU A 146 9.13 10.92 -1.98
C LEU A 146 9.93 12.01 -1.26
N THR A 147 9.27 12.79 -0.40
CA THR A 147 9.92 13.84 0.39
C THR A 147 10.96 13.26 1.34
N ASN A 148 10.59 12.23 2.10
CA ASN A 148 11.49 11.57 3.04
C ASN A 148 12.65 10.89 2.31
N ARG A 149 12.40 10.26 1.16
CA ARG A 149 13.46 9.67 0.34
C ARG A 149 14.46 10.71 -0.17
N ALA A 150 14.01 11.93 -0.46
CA ALA A 150 14.87 13.00 -0.98
C ALA A 150 15.89 13.54 0.04
N LEU A 151 15.60 13.37 1.34
CA LEU A 151 16.44 13.88 2.42
C LEU A 151 17.58 12.89 2.79
N ASP A 152 17.50 11.65 2.30
CA ASP A 152 18.52 10.58 2.32
C ASP A 152 19.22 10.31 3.67
N THR A 153 18.52 10.48 4.78
CA THR A 153 19.01 9.99 6.09
C THR A 153 18.48 8.59 6.40
N ASP A 154 19.25 7.78 7.14
CA ASP A 154 18.81 6.44 7.59
C ASP A 154 17.45 6.48 8.32
N ARG A 155 17.18 7.57 9.05
CA ARG A 155 15.90 7.75 9.76
C ARG A 155 14.73 7.88 8.77
N GLU A 156 14.96 8.54 7.65
CA GLU A 156 13.93 8.76 6.65
C GLU A 156 13.67 7.51 5.82
N ARG A 157 14.65 6.62 5.66
CA ARG A 157 14.43 5.29 5.06
C ARG A 157 13.44 4.47 5.89
N ASP A 158 13.63 4.40 7.21
CA ASP A 158 12.67 3.75 8.13
C ASP A 158 11.29 4.41 8.07
N THR A 159 11.24 5.73 7.99
CA THR A 159 9.97 6.48 7.87
C THR A 159 9.28 6.15 6.54
N SER A 160 10.03 6.10 5.44
CA SER A 160 9.52 5.81 4.11
C SER A 160 8.98 4.38 3.99
N SER A 161 9.64 3.41 4.61
CA SER A 161 9.16 2.02 4.65
C SER A 161 7.91 1.90 5.51
N ALA A 162 7.84 2.56 6.67
CA ALA A 162 6.64 2.60 7.50
C ALA A 162 5.45 3.27 6.80
N LEU A 163 5.69 4.35 6.05
CA LEU A 163 4.68 4.99 5.21
C LEU A 163 4.16 4.02 4.14
N ALA A 164 5.07 3.37 3.42
CA ALA A 164 4.72 2.40 2.39
C ALA A 164 3.93 1.21 2.96
N ALA A 165 4.36 0.71 4.12
CA ALA A 165 3.69 -0.34 4.86
C ALA A 165 2.27 0.08 5.29
N GLY A 166 2.11 1.31 5.79
CA GLY A 166 0.80 1.85 6.15
C GLY A 166 -0.16 1.91 4.96
N ALA A 167 0.31 2.34 3.79
CA ALA A 167 -0.51 2.38 2.57
C ALA A 167 -0.91 0.98 2.09
N GLY A 168 0.06 0.04 2.04
CA GLY A 168 -0.22 -1.35 1.69
C GLY A 168 -1.20 -2.01 2.65
N PHE A 169 -1.01 -1.81 3.96
CA PHE A 169 -1.92 -2.31 4.98
C PHE A 169 -3.34 -1.76 4.85
N ALA A 170 -3.49 -0.44 4.69
CA ALA A 170 -4.80 0.20 4.55
C ALA A 170 -5.54 -0.32 3.31
N ALA A 171 -4.84 -0.48 2.19
CA ALA A 171 -5.42 -1.06 0.98
C ALA A 171 -5.82 -2.53 1.17
N ALA A 172 -4.98 -3.34 1.83
CA ALA A 172 -5.30 -4.72 2.16
C ALA A 172 -6.55 -4.82 3.04
N LEU A 173 -6.62 -4.01 4.11
CA LEU A 173 -7.77 -3.99 5.02
C LEU A 173 -9.06 -3.56 4.33
N CYS A 174 -9.00 -2.53 3.47
CA CYS A 174 -10.14 -2.10 2.65
C CYS A 174 -10.58 -3.21 1.69
N GLY A 175 -9.63 -3.91 1.06
CA GLY A 175 -9.92 -5.04 0.18
C GLY A 175 -10.55 -6.22 0.92
N VAL A 176 -10.05 -6.56 2.12
CA VAL A 176 -10.63 -7.61 2.97
C VAL A 176 -12.05 -7.25 3.39
N ALA A 177 -12.27 -6.01 3.80
CA ALA A 177 -13.60 -5.52 4.18
C ALA A 177 -14.58 -5.60 3.00
N ALA A 178 -14.15 -5.19 1.80
CA ALA A 178 -14.94 -5.31 0.57
C ALA A 178 -15.29 -6.78 0.24
N LEU A 179 -14.31 -7.69 0.31
CA LEU A 179 -14.54 -9.12 0.11
C LEU A 179 -15.44 -9.74 1.17
N GLY A 180 -15.41 -9.22 2.40
CA GLY A 180 -16.34 -9.59 3.47
C GLY A 180 -17.78 -9.23 3.15
N ILE A 181 -18.01 -8.09 2.49
CA ILE A 181 -19.34 -7.63 2.08
C ILE A 181 -19.90 -8.49 0.95
N TRP A 182 -19.07 -8.89 -0.02
CA TRP A 182 -19.50 -9.70 -1.18
C TRP A 182 -19.65 -11.20 -0.91
N ARG A 183 -19.12 -11.73 0.20
CA ARG A 183 -19.19 -13.16 0.52
C ARG A 183 -20.64 -13.70 0.65
N ASP A 184 -21.60 -12.81 0.84
CA ASP A 184 -22.99 -13.12 1.18
C ASP A 184 -23.76 -13.91 0.12
N GLU A 185 -23.46 -13.74 -1.18
CA GLU A 185 -24.26 -14.35 -2.25
C GLU A 185 -24.24 -15.89 -2.24
N LEU A 186 -23.15 -16.49 -1.73
CA LEU A 186 -22.98 -17.95 -1.72
C LEU A 186 -23.30 -18.60 -0.36
N THR A 187 -23.51 -17.81 0.69
CA THR A 187 -23.85 -18.30 2.04
C THR A 187 -24.86 -17.37 2.72
N PRO A 188 -26.15 -17.40 2.32
CA PRO A 188 -27.18 -16.46 2.80
C PRO A 188 -27.51 -16.57 4.30
N ALA A 189 -26.95 -17.56 5.01
CA ALA A 189 -27.23 -17.84 6.42
C ALA A 189 -26.52 -16.89 7.40
N LEU A 190 -25.50 -16.12 6.98
CA LEU A 190 -24.79 -15.15 7.83
C LEU A 190 -24.98 -13.73 7.30
N ALA A 191 -25.27 -12.76 8.18
CA ALA A 191 -25.47 -11.37 7.77
C ALA A 191 -24.23 -10.75 7.07
N ARG A 192 -24.44 -10.18 5.88
CA ARG A 192 -23.48 -9.45 4.99
C ARG A 192 -22.26 -8.81 5.66
N THR A 193 -22.49 -8.10 6.74
CA THR A 193 -21.53 -7.16 7.34
C THR A 193 -20.68 -7.77 8.45
N THR A 194 -21.04 -8.96 8.93
CA THR A 194 -20.34 -9.62 10.06
C THR A 194 -18.89 -9.95 9.75
N TRP A 195 -18.59 -10.41 8.53
CA TRP A 195 -17.23 -10.74 8.09
C TRP A 195 -16.30 -9.54 8.00
N SER A 196 -16.80 -8.43 7.44
CA SER A 196 -16.04 -7.18 7.36
C SER A 196 -15.73 -6.63 8.76
N ALA A 197 -16.70 -6.66 9.67
CA ALA A 197 -16.52 -6.22 11.05
C ALA A 197 -15.52 -7.11 11.81
N ALA A 198 -15.52 -8.42 11.59
CA ALA A 198 -14.56 -9.34 12.19
C ALA A 198 -13.11 -9.06 11.73
N ALA A 199 -12.91 -8.81 10.43
CA ALA A 199 -11.57 -8.47 9.91
C ALA A 199 -11.05 -7.14 10.49
N VAL A 200 -11.91 -6.12 10.57
CA VAL A 200 -11.56 -4.81 11.16
C VAL A 200 -11.26 -4.95 12.65
N ALA A 201 -12.05 -5.74 13.38
CA ALA A 201 -11.81 -6.00 14.80
C ALA A 201 -10.50 -6.77 15.03
N PHE A 202 -10.20 -7.75 14.19
CA PHE A 202 -8.92 -8.47 14.24
C PHE A 202 -7.74 -7.52 14.04
N SER A 203 -7.82 -6.61 13.07
CA SER A 203 -6.82 -5.55 12.87
C SER A 203 -6.71 -4.62 14.09
N ALA A 204 -7.82 -4.15 14.64
CA ALA A 204 -7.84 -3.24 15.78
C ALA A 204 -7.21 -3.89 17.03
N VAL A 205 -7.61 -5.12 17.37
CA VAL A 205 -7.03 -5.85 18.50
C VAL A 205 -5.53 -6.10 18.28
N SER A 206 -5.14 -6.48 17.07
CA SER A 206 -3.72 -6.69 16.74
C SER A 206 -2.89 -5.41 16.90
N SER A 207 -3.46 -4.24 16.57
CA SER A 207 -2.79 -2.95 16.80
C SER A 207 -2.58 -2.65 18.29
N VAL A 208 -3.53 -3.03 19.16
CA VAL A 208 -3.39 -2.93 20.62
C VAL A 208 -2.25 -3.82 21.11
N ILE A 209 -2.17 -5.06 20.61
CA ILE A 209 -1.09 -5.99 20.96
C ILE A 209 0.26 -5.41 20.49
N LEU A 210 0.35 -4.82 19.30
CA LEU A 210 1.58 -4.19 18.81
C LEU A 210 2.03 -3.02 19.70
N VAL A 211 1.10 -2.17 20.17
CA VAL A 211 1.43 -1.11 21.14
C VAL A 211 1.90 -1.70 22.47
N ALA A 212 1.25 -2.77 22.94
CA ALA A 212 1.61 -3.45 24.18
C ALA A 212 2.99 -4.14 24.08
N LEU A 213 3.35 -4.68 22.93
CA LEU A 213 4.69 -5.24 22.69
C LEU A 213 5.73 -4.14 22.50
N GLY A 214 5.36 -3.01 21.88
CA GLY A 214 6.21 -1.84 21.74
C GLY A 214 6.54 -1.16 23.08
N LEU A 215 5.81 -1.48 24.14
CA LEU A 215 6.14 -1.07 25.52
C LEU A 215 7.31 -1.81 26.12
N VAL A 216 7.58 -3.03 25.64
CA VAL A 216 8.71 -3.80 26.14
C VAL A 216 9.96 -3.14 25.56
N PRO A 217 10.85 -2.57 26.40
CA PRO A 217 12.03 -1.88 25.91
C PRO A 217 12.83 -2.85 25.03
N PRO A 218 13.31 -2.41 23.86
CA PRO A 218 14.10 -3.28 22.99
C PRO A 218 15.30 -3.76 23.80
N GLN A 219 15.37 -5.07 24.05
CA GLN A 219 16.57 -5.68 24.63
C GLN A 219 17.72 -5.30 23.71
N LYS A 220 18.67 -4.55 24.27
CA LYS A 220 19.88 -4.13 23.58
C LYS A 220 20.58 -5.40 23.15
N ALA A 221 20.61 -5.66 21.84
CA ALA A 221 21.24 -6.83 21.26
C ALA A 221 22.77 -6.65 21.30
N ASP A 222 23.34 -6.55 22.49
CA ASP A 222 24.79 -6.45 22.73
C ASP A 222 25.42 -7.85 22.66
N SER A 223 24.99 -8.71 21.73
CA SER A 223 25.70 -9.96 21.46
C SER A 223 26.80 -9.67 20.44
N PRO A 224 28.09 -9.68 20.86
CA PRO A 224 29.22 -9.34 19.99
C PRO A 224 29.41 -10.32 18.82
N ASP A 225 28.77 -11.50 18.88
CA ASP A 225 29.00 -12.59 17.94
C ASP A 225 28.23 -12.48 16.63
N GLY A 226 27.39 -11.45 16.45
CA GLY A 226 26.59 -11.26 15.23
C GLY A 226 25.60 -12.41 14.94
N LYS A 227 25.49 -13.40 15.82
CA LYS A 227 24.53 -14.48 15.71
C LYS A 227 23.13 -13.91 15.96
N PRO A 228 22.13 -14.24 15.12
CA PRO A 228 20.76 -13.81 15.32
C PRO A 228 20.27 -14.38 16.65
N GLY A 229 20.30 -13.56 17.69
CA GLY A 229 19.82 -13.98 19.00
C GLY A 229 18.34 -14.35 18.92
N LEU A 230 18.01 -15.54 19.45
CA LEU A 230 16.68 -15.94 19.91
C LEU A 230 15.82 -14.83 20.56
N PRO A 231 16.35 -13.81 21.30
CA PRO A 231 15.56 -12.72 21.86
C PRO A 231 14.60 -12.00 20.91
N GLY A 232 14.89 -11.95 19.60
CA GLY A 232 13.98 -11.33 18.62
C GLY A 232 12.73 -12.13 18.31
N LEU A 233 12.75 -13.45 18.50
CA LEU A 233 11.63 -14.34 18.20
C LEU A 233 10.55 -14.33 19.28
N PHE A 234 10.92 -14.06 20.52
CA PHE A 234 9.99 -14.14 21.65
C PHE A 234 8.80 -13.17 21.55
N PRO A 235 8.98 -11.86 21.23
CA PRO A 235 7.85 -10.95 21.01
C PRO A 235 6.97 -11.37 19.82
N ALA A 236 7.57 -11.93 18.77
CA ALA A 236 6.84 -12.43 17.60
C ALA A 236 5.98 -13.66 17.94
N LEU A 237 6.51 -14.58 18.75
CA LEU A 237 5.77 -15.75 19.24
C LEU A 237 4.62 -15.34 20.17
N ILE A 238 4.86 -14.40 21.10
CA ILE A 238 3.80 -13.85 21.95
C ILE A 238 2.71 -13.22 21.09
N PHE A 239 3.09 -12.36 20.14
CA PHE A 239 2.13 -11.75 19.23
C PHE A 239 1.31 -12.81 18.50
N ALA A 240 1.97 -13.77 17.86
CA ALA A 240 1.32 -14.82 17.09
C ALA A 240 0.36 -15.64 17.97
N ALA A 241 0.76 -15.97 19.20
CA ALA A 241 -0.10 -16.69 20.14
C ALA A 241 -1.34 -15.88 20.51
N VAL A 242 -1.19 -14.60 20.90
CA VAL A 242 -2.33 -13.75 21.29
C VAL A 242 -3.24 -13.46 20.09
N ALA A 243 -2.68 -13.20 18.91
CA ALA A 243 -3.43 -13.00 17.67
C ALA A 243 -4.20 -14.28 17.28
N ALA A 244 -3.59 -15.46 17.40
CA ALA A 244 -4.23 -16.74 17.15
C ALA A 244 -5.38 -17.01 18.14
N ILE A 245 -5.17 -16.78 19.43
CA ILE A 245 -6.23 -16.90 20.46
C ILE A 245 -7.39 -15.97 20.14
N THR A 246 -7.09 -14.71 19.80
CA THR A 246 -8.09 -13.71 19.42
C THR A 246 -8.89 -14.19 18.22
N MET A 247 -8.23 -14.70 17.17
CA MET A 247 -8.93 -15.21 16.00
C MET A 247 -9.75 -16.47 16.30
N LYS A 248 -9.27 -17.34 17.19
CA LYS A 248 -10.05 -18.50 17.66
C LYS A 248 -11.32 -18.07 18.39
N LEU A 249 -11.25 -17.02 19.21
CA LEU A 249 -12.42 -16.44 19.86
C LEU A 249 -13.39 -15.85 18.84
N PHE A 250 -12.88 -15.11 17.84
CA PHE A 250 -13.70 -14.60 16.73
C PHE A 250 -14.38 -15.73 15.95
N SER A 251 -13.64 -16.80 15.64
CA SER A 251 -14.13 -17.95 14.88
C SER A 251 -15.13 -18.82 15.63
N VAL A 252 -15.28 -18.63 16.95
CA VAL A 252 -16.23 -19.39 17.79
C VAL A 252 -17.42 -18.52 18.18
N LYS A 253 -17.19 -17.24 18.48
CA LYS A 253 -18.20 -16.35 19.07
C LYS A 253 -18.88 -15.41 18.07
N ILE A 254 -18.18 -14.98 17.02
CA ILE A 254 -18.69 -13.96 16.09
C ILE A 254 -19.07 -14.57 14.75
N ALA A 255 -18.17 -15.36 14.17
CA ALA A 255 -18.37 -16.05 12.91
C ALA A 255 -17.99 -17.51 13.12
N PRO A 256 -18.94 -18.42 13.45
CA PRO A 256 -18.68 -19.81 13.81
C PRO A 256 -18.17 -20.64 12.61
N GLU A 257 -16.97 -20.32 12.14
CA GLU A 257 -16.33 -20.88 10.95
C GLU A 257 -14.88 -21.23 11.29
N PRO A 258 -14.56 -22.51 11.55
CA PRO A 258 -13.23 -22.92 12.02
C PRO A 258 -12.12 -22.61 11.00
N ARG A 259 -12.46 -22.54 9.71
CA ARG A 259 -11.52 -22.20 8.65
C ARG A 259 -10.96 -20.78 8.77
N LEU A 260 -11.67 -19.87 9.45
CA LEU A 260 -11.20 -18.49 9.66
C LEU A 260 -9.93 -18.48 10.51
N PHE A 261 -9.92 -19.30 11.56
CA PHE A 261 -8.75 -19.47 12.42
C PHE A 261 -7.57 -20.10 11.65
N THR A 262 -7.82 -21.16 10.87
CA THR A 262 -6.73 -21.83 10.14
C THR A 262 -6.08 -20.92 9.10
N VAL A 263 -6.88 -20.11 8.41
CA VAL A 263 -6.39 -19.14 7.42
C VAL A 263 -5.57 -18.03 8.06
N ALA A 264 -6.05 -17.46 9.18
CA ALA A 264 -5.29 -16.43 9.89
C ALA A 264 -3.99 -16.98 10.48
N LEU A 265 -4.04 -18.19 11.07
CA LEU A 265 -2.87 -18.88 11.59
C LEU A 265 -1.86 -19.16 10.48
N ALA A 266 -2.31 -19.57 9.30
CA ALA A 266 -1.44 -19.76 8.14
C ALA A 266 -0.70 -18.47 7.79
N GLY A 267 -1.37 -17.30 7.77
CA GLY A 267 -0.71 -16.02 7.55
C GLY A 267 0.30 -15.67 8.65
N LEU A 268 -0.05 -15.87 9.91
CA LEU A 268 0.85 -15.62 11.05
C LEU A 268 2.13 -16.47 10.99
N VAL A 269 2.03 -17.72 10.51
CA VAL A 269 3.15 -18.70 10.43
C VAL A 269 3.96 -18.56 9.13
N VAL A 270 3.29 -18.31 7.99
CA VAL A 270 3.97 -18.19 6.69
C VAL A 270 4.91 -16.99 6.67
N TRP A 271 4.53 -15.88 7.31
CA TRP A 271 5.38 -14.69 7.31
C TRP A 271 6.77 -14.90 7.93
N PRO A 272 6.92 -15.43 9.17
CA PRO A 272 8.23 -15.75 9.74
C PRO A 272 9.10 -16.62 8.84
N ALA A 273 8.50 -17.60 8.16
CA ALA A 273 9.22 -18.45 7.21
C ALA A 273 9.68 -17.65 5.97
N ALA A 274 8.81 -16.81 5.38
CA ALA A 274 9.17 -15.94 4.27
C ALA A 274 10.28 -14.92 4.67
N ALA A 275 10.18 -14.33 5.85
CA ALA A 275 11.16 -13.40 6.40
C ALA A 275 12.51 -14.10 6.69
N TRP A 276 12.49 -15.36 7.13
CA TRP A 276 13.70 -16.16 7.29
C TRP A 276 14.39 -16.41 5.94
N LEU A 277 13.63 -16.79 4.91
CA LEU A 277 14.15 -16.99 3.55
C LEU A 277 14.75 -15.71 2.96
N LEU A 278 14.12 -14.56 3.19
CA LEU A 278 14.65 -13.24 2.82
C LEU A 278 16.02 -12.98 3.47
N ARG A 279 16.13 -13.24 4.77
CA ARG A 279 17.36 -13.00 5.54
C ARG A 279 18.49 -13.94 5.13
N ASP A 280 18.17 -15.21 4.91
CA ASP A 280 19.12 -16.22 4.44
C ASP A 280 19.62 -15.90 3.02
N ALA A 281 18.73 -15.56 2.09
CA ALA A 281 19.10 -15.12 0.75
C ALA A 281 20.00 -13.88 0.78
N ARG A 282 19.63 -12.88 1.59
CA ARG A 282 20.44 -11.67 1.80
C ARG A 282 21.83 -12.00 2.34
N SER A 283 21.92 -12.84 3.38
CA SER A 283 23.20 -13.24 3.96
C SER A 283 24.12 -13.90 2.94
N ARG A 284 23.57 -14.74 2.05
CA ARG A 284 24.34 -15.41 0.99
C ARG A 284 24.78 -14.44 -0.09
N ASP A 285 23.90 -13.52 -0.50
CA ASP A 285 24.20 -12.51 -1.52
C ASP A 285 25.27 -11.53 -1.02
N THR A 286 25.14 -11.02 0.21
CA THR A 286 26.16 -10.14 0.81
C THR A 286 27.51 -10.83 0.93
N ALA A 287 27.53 -12.13 1.26
CA ALA A 287 28.78 -12.90 1.35
C ALA A 287 29.44 -13.12 -0.02
N ARG A 288 28.65 -13.24 -1.11
CA ARG A 288 29.17 -13.42 -2.47
C ARG A 288 29.57 -12.11 -3.12
N ASN A 289 28.74 -11.08 -2.98
CA ASN A 289 28.97 -9.77 -3.54
C ASN A 289 28.25 -8.70 -2.69
N PRO A 290 28.98 -7.93 -1.85
CA PRO A 290 28.38 -6.93 -0.98
C PRO A 290 27.74 -5.77 -1.76
N ARG A 291 28.06 -5.62 -3.05
CA ARG A 291 27.47 -4.62 -3.95
C ARG A 291 26.36 -5.18 -4.83
N ALA A 292 26.13 -6.50 -4.82
CA ALA A 292 25.04 -7.05 -5.59
C ALA A 292 23.72 -6.61 -4.96
N PRO A 293 22.79 -6.06 -5.75
CA PRO A 293 21.46 -5.85 -5.23
C PRO A 293 20.92 -7.21 -4.73
N HIS A 294 20.35 -7.29 -3.52
CA HIS A 294 19.67 -8.46 -2.87
C HIS A 294 18.22 -8.81 -3.30
N GLY A 295 18.02 -9.83 -4.14
CA GLY A 295 16.73 -10.05 -4.79
C GLY A 295 15.66 -10.50 -3.81
N LEU A 296 14.37 -10.27 -4.10
CA LEU A 296 13.33 -11.02 -3.37
C LEU A 296 13.48 -12.50 -3.75
N PRO A 297 13.72 -13.40 -2.78
CA PRO A 297 13.95 -14.80 -3.10
C PRO A 297 12.66 -15.39 -3.67
N PRO A 298 12.71 -16.07 -4.83
CA PRO A 298 11.52 -16.61 -5.48
C PRO A 298 10.77 -17.60 -4.58
N LEU A 299 11.49 -18.30 -3.71
CA LEU A 299 10.89 -19.22 -2.74
C LEU A 299 9.95 -18.50 -1.75
N ALA A 300 10.29 -17.29 -1.29
CA ALA A 300 9.42 -16.53 -0.38
C ALA A 300 8.15 -16.05 -1.10
N VAL A 301 8.28 -15.63 -2.36
CA VAL A 301 7.17 -15.23 -3.22
C VAL A 301 6.23 -16.41 -3.46
N LEU A 302 6.78 -17.58 -3.81
CA LEU A 302 6.03 -18.82 -3.99
C LEU A 302 5.34 -19.26 -2.71
N LEU A 303 6.01 -19.14 -1.55
CA LEU A 303 5.43 -19.49 -0.26
C LEU A 303 4.20 -18.62 0.07
N ILE A 304 4.29 -17.30 -0.15
CA ILE A 304 3.17 -16.38 0.04
C ILE A 304 2.05 -16.68 -0.96
N ALA A 305 2.38 -16.91 -2.23
CA ALA A 305 1.40 -17.25 -3.27
C ALA A 305 0.68 -18.59 -2.96
N ALA A 306 1.40 -19.61 -2.49
CA ALA A 306 0.83 -20.88 -2.09
C ALA A 306 -0.12 -20.73 -0.89
N GLY A 307 0.28 -19.97 0.13
CA GLY A 307 -0.58 -19.65 1.27
C GLY A 307 -1.83 -18.86 0.87
N PHE A 308 -1.70 -17.93 -0.08
CA PHE A 308 -2.82 -17.19 -0.65
C PHE A 308 -3.81 -18.12 -1.37
N VAL A 309 -3.31 -19.01 -2.25
CA VAL A 309 -4.14 -19.98 -2.99
C VAL A 309 -4.83 -20.95 -2.04
N ALA A 310 -4.11 -21.50 -1.07
CA ALA A 310 -4.68 -22.40 -0.07
C ALA A 310 -5.80 -21.70 0.73
N SER A 311 -5.57 -20.48 1.18
CA SER A 311 -6.56 -19.68 1.92
C SER A 311 -7.78 -19.34 1.07
N TYR A 312 -7.56 -19.07 -0.22
CA TYR A 312 -8.63 -18.89 -1.19
C TYR A 312 -9.49 -20.14 -1.35
N GLN A 313 -8.90 -21.34 -1.40
CA GLN A 313 -9.67 -22.57 -1.49
C GLN A 313 -10.51 -22.85 -0.21
N MET A 314 -10.02 -22.42 0.96
CA MET A 314 -10.74 -22.63 2.22
C MET A 314 -11.94 -21.69 2.40
N LEU A 315 -11.76 -20.40 2.06
CA LEU A 315 -12.69 -19.31 2.41
C LEU A 315 -12.86 -18.28 1.29
N GLN A 316 -12.62 -18.65 0.04
CA GLN A 316 -12.73 -17.78 -1.15
C GLN A 316 -11.93 -16.48 -0.99
N GLY A 317 -12.42 -15.36 -1.54
CA GLY A 317 -11.73 -14.08 -1.46
C GLY A 317 -11.52 -13.59 -0.02
N LEU A 318 -12.48 -13.82 0.88
CA LEU A 318 -12.30 -13.45 2.29
C LEU A 318 -11.13 -14.20 2.93
N GLY A 319 -10.98 -15.49 2.64
CA GLY A 319 -9.85 -16.28 3.12
C GLY A 319 -8.51 -15.69 2.69
N ALA A 320 -8.39 -15.42 1.39
CA ALA A 320 -7.21 -14.77 0.83
C ALA A 320 -6.92 -13.41 1.49
N GLY A 321 -7.96 -12.59 1.71
CA GLY A 321 -7.82 -11.32 2.43
C GLY A 321 -7.33 -11.49 3.86
N VAL A 322 -7.98 -12.34 4.66
CA VAL A 322 -7.62 -12.57 6.08
C VAL A 322 -6.20 -13.11 6.21
N PHE A 323 -5.78 -13.99 5.30
CA PHE A 323 -4.40 -14.46 5.20
C PHE A 323 -3.41 -13.31 5.02
N VAL A 324 -3.65 -12.43 4.04
CA VAL A 324 -2.78 -11.26 3.77
C VAL A 324 -2.80 -10.26 4.93
N LEU A 325 -3.94 -10.06 5.57
CA LEU A 325 -4.03 -9.23 6.77
C LEU A 325 -3.18 -9.79 7.91
N ALA A 326 -3.23 -11.11 8.12
CA ALA A 326 -2.38 -11.78 9.11
C ALA A 326 -0.88 -11.72 8.75
N LEU A 327 -0.51 -11.78 7.46
CA LEU A 327 0.87 -11.55 7.01
C LEU A 327 1.36 -10.16 7.42
N TRP A 328 0.60 -9.11 7.13
CA TRP A 328 0.96 -7.73 7.51
C TRP A 328 1.13 -7.56 9.02
N LEU A 329 0.24 -8.16 9.80
CA LEU A 329 0.28 -8.08 11.25
C LEU A 329 1.48 -8.82 11.84
N SER A 330 1.79 -10.01 11.31
CA SER A 330 3.01 -10.75 11.68
C SER A 330 4.27 -9.98 11.26
N ALA A 331 4.23 -9.36 10.07
CA ALA A 331 5.29 -8.50 9.59
C ALA A 331 5.59 -7.35 10.53
N ALA A 332 4.57 -6.63 10.99
CA ALA A 332 4.74 -5.48 11.88
C ALA A 332 5.50 -5.79 13.19
N VAL A 333 5.48 -7.04 13.66
CA VAL A 333 6.25 -7.47 14.84
C VAL A 333 7.70 -7.77 14.48
N SER A 334 7.92 -8.38 13.32
CA SER A 334 9.23 -8.82 12.85
C SER A 334 10.04 -7.74 12.13
N SER A 335 9.36 -6.74 11.57
CA SER A 335 9.88 -5.70 10.68
C SER A 335 10.53 -4.61 11.51
N ARG A 336 11.63 -4.96 12.16
CA ARG A 336 12.47 -3.96 12.83
C ARG A 336 13.43 -3.27 11.86
N ARG A 337 13.71 -3.81 10.65
CA ARG A 337 14.82 -3.33 9.79
C ARG A 337 14.74 -3.62 8.25
N GLY A 338 13.57 -3.77 7.60
CA GLY A 338 13.54 -4.27 6.20
C GLY A 338 12.64 -3.52 5.20
N GLU A 339 13.24 -2.83 4.21
CA GLU A 339 12.53 -2.35 3.01
C GLU A 339 11.98 -3.53 2.18
N ASP A 340 12.81 -4.56 1.93
CA ASP A 340 12.45 -5.75 1.13
C ASP A 340 11.18 -6.49 1.63
N GLU A 341 10.97 -6.50 2.96
CA GLU A 341 9.79 -7.11 3.57
C GLU A 341 8.50 -6.42 3.09
N THR A 342 8.53 -5.10 2.91
CA THR A 342 7.38 -4.32 2.45
C THR A 342 7.01 -4.66 1.01
N GLY A 343 8.00 -4.96 0.15
CA GLY A 343 7.76 -5.39 -1.23
C GLY A 343 6.92 -6.67 -1.34
N LEU A 344 7.24 -7.70 -0.53
CA LEU A 344 6.46 -8.95 -0.50
C LEU A 344 5.02 -8.73 0.02
N LEU A 345 4.84 -7.81 0.96
CA LEU A 345 3.52 -7.51 1.50
C LEU A 345 2.68 -6.68 0.52
N LEU A 346 3.31 -5.79 -0.25
CA LEU A 346 2.65 -5.08 -1.35
C LEU A 346 2.23 -6.06 -2.46
N PHE A 347 3.07 -7.03 -2.81
CA PHE A 347 2.69 -8.15 -3.69
C PHE A 347 1.42 -8.85 -3.21
N ALA A 348 1.40 -9.28 -1.94
CA ALA A 348 0.24 -9.94 -1.35
C ALA A 348 -1.01 -9.03 -1.36
N THR A 349 -0.83 -7.74 -1.12
CA THR A 349 -1.92 -6.73 -1.15
C THR A 349 -2.51 -6.58 -2.55
N ILE A 350 -1.67 -6.56 -3.59
CA ILE A 350 -2.14 -6.48 -4.98
C ILE A 350 -2.91 -7.75 -5.37
N LEU A 351 -2.55 -8.92 -4.84
CA LEU A 351 -3.36 -10.14 -5.03
C LEU A 351 -4.75 -10.05 -4.38
N VAL A 352 -4.86 -9.37 -3.22
CA VAL A 352 -6.17 -9.07 -2.63
C VAL A 352 -6.96 -8.13 -3.53
N LEU A 353 -6.34 -7.08 -4.07
CA LEU A 353 -7.00 -6.15 -5.01
C LEU A 353 -7.40 -6.83 -6.33
N TYR A 354 -6.58 -7.74 -6.84
CA TYR A 354 -6.94 -8.64 -7.95
C TYR A 354 -8.24 -9.39 -7.64
N ARG A 355 -8.36 -9.93 -6.42
CA ARG A 355 -9.58 -10.65 -6.03
C ARG A 355 -10.78 -9.72 -5.82
N VAL A 356 -10.57 -8.53 -5.27
CA VAL A 356 -11.60 -7.47 -5.16
C VAL A 356 -12.12 -7.13 -6.54
N PHE A 357 -11.22 -6.89 -7.49
CA PHE A 357 -11.54 -6.59 -8.88
C PHE A 357 -12.34 -7.73 -9.54
N ALA A 358 -11.84 -8.96 -9.44
CA ALA A 358 -12.50 -10.13 -10.03
C ALA A 358 -13.89 -10.37 -9.46
N THR A 359 -14.10 -10.06 -8.17
CA THR A 359 -15.42 -10.14 -7.53
C THR A 359 -16.33 -9.01 -8.01
N ARG A 360 -15.82 -7.77 -8.06
CA ARG A 360 -16.58 -6.57 -8.44
C ARG A 360 -17.11 -6.62 -9.87
N PHE A 361 -16.28 -7.05 -10.81
CA PHE A 361 -16.59 -7.08 -12.24
C PHE A 361 -16.86 -8.50 -12.75
N GLY A 362 -17.22 -9.43 -11.84
CA GLY A 362 -17.35 -10.84 -12.19
C GLY A 362 -18.39 -11.11 -13.27
N GLU A 363 -19.48 -10.33 -13.32
CA GLU A 363 -20.53 -10.45 -14.33
C GLU A 363 -20.07 -9.94 -15.69
N ASP A 364 -19.41 -8.78 -15.73
CA ASP A 364 -18.84 -8.17 -16.95
C ASP A 364 -17.72 -9.04 -17.57
N LEU A 365 -17.12 -9.91 -16.76
CA LEU A 365 -16.04 -10.81 -17.15
C LEU A 365 -16.52 -12.23 -17.46
N ARG A 366 -17.83 -12.54 -17.42
CA ARG A 366 -18.34 -13.87 -17.78
C ARG A 366 -18.09 -14.17 -19.26
N GLY A 367 -17.70 -15.41 -19.58
CA GLY A 367 -17.40 -15.85 -20.95
C GLY A 367 -15.96 -15.55 -21.43
N VAL A 368 -15.11 -15.05 -20.54
CA VAL A 368 -13.72 -14.71 -20.84
C VAL A 368 -12.78 -15.85 -20.43
N SER A 369 -12.15 -16.54 -21.38
CA SER A 369 -11.03 -17.43 -21.08
C SER A 369 -9.72 -16.65 -20.96
N LEU A 370 -8.91 -16.95 -19.92
CA LEU A 370 -7.56 -16.37 -19.73
C LEU A 370 -6.53 -16.87 -20.76
N THR A 371 -6.90 -17.83 -21.60
CA THR A 371 -6.06 -18.37 -22.68
C THR A 371 -5.86 -17.40 -23.85
N ASP A 372 -6.49 -16.23 -23.78
CA ASP A 372 -6.46 -15.21 -24.81
C ASP A 372 -5.10 -14.47 -24.82
N GLN A 373 -4.57 -14.21 -26.02
CA GLN A 373 -3.33 -13.44 -26.24
C GLN A 373 -3.34 -12.08 -25.52
N TYR A 374 -4.53 -11.51 -25.30
CA TYR A 374 -4.72 -10.26 -24.55
C TYR A 374 -4.36 -10.37 -23.06
N ALA A 375 -4.52 -11.54 -22.45
CA ALA A 375 -4.09 -11.77 -21.08
C ALA A 375 -2.57 -11.74 -20.97
N LEU A 376 -1.85 -12.31 -21.96
CA LEU A 376 -0.39 -12.23 -22.02
C LEU A 376 0.09 -10.77 -22.06
N PHE A 377 -0.51 -9.93 -22.90
CA PHE A 377 -0.17 -8.50 -22.95
C PHE A 377 -0.44 -7.80 -21.61
N GLY A 378 -1.62 -8.03 -21.00
CA GLY A 378 -1.92 -7.49 -19.67
C GLY A 378 -0.85 -7.87 -18.64
N LEU A 379 -0.49 -9.14 -18.57
CA LEU A 379 0.54 -9.65 -17.66
C LEU A 379 1.91 -9.00 -17.90
N VAL A 380 2.37 -8.95 -19.16
CA VAL A 380 3.68 -8.39 -19.53
C VAL A 380 3.73 -6.89 -19.21
N PHE A 381 2.71 -6.12 -19.61
CA PHE A 381 2.68 -4.69 -19.29
C PHE A 381 2.57 -4.46 -17.78
N GLY A 382 1.79 -5.26 -17.07
CA GLY A 382 1.66 -5.17 -15.61
C GLY A 382 2.99 -5.38 -14.90
N ALA A 383 3.81 -6.31 -15.39
CA ALA A 383 5.14 -6.57 -14.83
C ALA A 383 6.13 -5.42 -15.12
N LEU A 384 6.03 -4.78 -16.29
CA LEU A 384 6.97 -3.74 -16.73
C LEU A 384 6.67 -2.33 -16.18
N ILE A 385 5.38 -1.96 -16.08
CA ILE A 385 4.94 -0.62 -15.68
C ILE A 385 5.60 -0.11 -14.39
N PRO A 386 5.65 -0.89 -13.29
CA PRO A 386 6.20 -0.42 -12.02
C PRO A 386 7.67 -0.02 -12.13
N GLY A 387 8.46 -0.80 -12.87
CA GLY A 387 9.88 -0.54 -13.10
C GLY A 387 10.11 0.72 -13.94
N VAL A 388 9.34 0.88 -15.03
CA VAL A 388 9.41 2.07 -15.88
C VAL A 388 9.04 3.33 -15.09
N LEU A 389 7.92 3.30 -14.35
CA LEU A 389 7.49 4.43 -13.54
C LEU A 389 8.48 4.75 -12.41
N ALA A 390 9.02 3.72 -11.74
CA ALA A 390 10.03 3.90 -10.70
C ALA A 390 11.30 4.52 -11.26
N SER A 391 11.72 4.14 -12.47
CA SER A 391 12.88 4.76 -13.13
C SER A 391 12.64 6.25 -13.42
N LEU A 392 11.46 6.63 -13.92
CA LEU A 392 11.10 8.02 -14.20
C LEU A 392 11.12 8.89 -12.94
N VAL A 393 10.60 8.33 -11.83
CA VAL A 393 10.57 9.01 -10.53
C VAL A 393 11.97 9.06 -9.90
N GLY A 394 12.78 8.01 -10.06
CA GLY A 394 14.13 7.92 -9.49
C GLY A 394 15.17 8.83 -10.14
N HIS A 395 15.09 9.07 -11.46
CA HIS A 395 16.08 9.88 -12.19
C HIS A 395 16.00 11.40 -11.89
N ARG A 396 14.91 11.87 -11.28
CA ARG A 396 14.68 13.30 -11.08
C ARG A 396 14.70 13.61 -9.59
N SER A 397 15.79 14.25 -9.14
CA SER A 397 15.99 14.62 -7.74
C SER A 397 14.76 15.31 -7.15
N ALA A 398 14.16 14.66 -6.16
CA ALA A 398 12.90 15.04 -5.53
C ALA A 398 13.01 16.29 -4.63
N SER A 399 14.23 16.84 -4.46
CA SER A 399 14.52 17.93 -3.52
C SER A 399 14.09 19.34 -3.99
N GLY A 400 13.37 19.49 -5.11
CA GLY A 400 12.97 20.81 -5.61
C GLY A 400 11.60 20.90 -6.29
N LYS A 401 11.30 22.07 -6.86
CA LYS A 401 10.11 22.34 -7.68
C LYS A 401 9.92 21.36 -8.87
N GLY A 402 10.91 20.52 -9.18
CA GLY A 402 10.81 19.44 -10.16
C GLY A 402 10.03 18.21 -9.66
N GLY A 403 10.03 17.96 -8.35
CA GLY A 403 9.37 16.79 -7.75
C GLY A 403 7.85 16.77 -7.96
N VAL A 404 7.21 17.93 -7.88
CA VAL A 404 5.75 18.06 -8.14
C VAL A 404 5.42 17.67 -9.59
N LEU A 405 6.26 18.08 -10.53
CA LEU A 405 6.05 17.78 -11.94
C LEU A 405 6.25 16.28 -12.25
N VAL A 406 7.23 15.66 -11.59
CA VAL A 406 7.45 14.22 -11.64
C VAL A 406 6.26 13.47 -11.06
N LEU A 407 5.70 13.94 -9.95
CA LEU A 407 4.51 13.38 -9.33
C LEU A 407 3.30 13.47 -10.26
N ILE A 408 3.08 14.63 -10.91
CA ILE A 408 2.00 14.80 -11.89
C ILE A 408 2.19 13.84 -13.06
N LEU A 409 3.40 13.74 -13.61
CA LEU A 409 3.69 12.85 -14.73
C LEU A 409 3.49 11.38 -14.34
N ALA A 410 4.04 10.96 -13.21
CA ALA A 410 3.87 9.60 -12.70
C ALA A 410 2.39 9.28 -12.47
N GLY A 411 1.65 10.17 -11.80
CA GLY A 411 0.21 10.04 -11.57
C GLY A 411 -0.58 9.93 -12.88
N THR A 412 -0.27 10.79 -13.86
CA THR A 412 -0.89 10.76 -15.19
C THR A 412 -0.64 9.43 -15.90
N LEU A 413 0.60 8.92 -15.87
CA LEU A 413 0.94 7.63 -16.46
C LEU A 413 0.28 6.45 -15.72
N THR A 414 0.17 6.51 -14.38
CA THR A 414 -0.52 5.47 -13.61
C THR A 414 -2.01 5.36 -13.93
N LEU A 415 -2.62 6.40 -14.48
CA LEU A 415 -4.01 6.39 -14.94
C LEU A 415 -4.12 6.02 -16.43
N ILE A 416 -3.28 6.62 -17.28
CA ILE A 416 -3.40 6.49 -18.73
C ILE A 416 -2.96 5.10 -19.21
N VAL A 417 -1.87 4.55 -18.70
CA VAL A 417 -1.35 3.25 -19.16
C VAL A 417 -2.34 2.11 -18.93
N PRO A 418 -2.86 1.87 -17.70
CA PRO A 418 -3.87 0.82 -17.51
C PRO A 418 -5.14 1.08 -18.33
N THR A 419 -5.56 2.34 -18.46
CA THR A 419 -6.71 2.72 -19.29
C THR A 419 -6.51 2.33 -20.74
N ALA A 420 -5.35 2.67 -21.33
CA ALA A 420 -5.03 2.33 -22.70
C ALA A 420 -5.01 0.81 -22.93
N ILE A 421 -4.44 0.05 -21.98
CA ILE A 421 -4.39 -1.42 -22.05
C ILE A 421 -5.80 -2.01 -22.05
N VAL A 422 -6.66 -1.56 -21.12
CA VAL A 422 -8.05 -2.05 -21.03
C VAL A 422 -8.88 -1.65 -22.25
N LEU A 423 -8.70 -0.44 -22.77
CA LEU A 423 -9.39 0.01 -23.98
C LEU A 423 -9.00 -0.79 -25.23
N LEU A 424 -7.70 -1.07 -25.39
CA LEU A 424 -7.14 -1.77 -26.54
C LEU A 424 -7.42 -3.27 -26.51
N PHE A 425 -7.24 -3.89 -25.34
CA PHE A 425 -7.23 -5.34 -25.19
C PHE A 425 -8.46 -5.88 -24.43
N GLY A 426 -9.39 -4.99 -24.07
CA GLY A 426 -10.64 -5.30 -23.38
C GLY A 426 -10.46 -5.55 -21.87
N GLY A 427 -11.58 -5.73 -21.18
CA GLY A 427 -11.62 -5.99 -19.73
C GLY A 427 -10.85 -7.25 -19.31
N LYS A 428 -10.67 -8.22 -20.21
CA LYS A 428 -9.89 -9.46 -19.99
C LYS A 428 -8.46 -9.17 -19.56
N SER A 429 -7.84 -8.18 -20.21
CA SER A 429 -6.47 -7.79 -19.95
C SER A 429 -6.28 -7.20 -18.56
N ALA A 430 -7.33 -6.64 -17.93
CA ALA A 430 -7.25 -5.99 -16.63
C ALA A 430 -6.89 -6.97 -15.49
N LEU A 431 -7.46 -8.18 -15.51
CA LEU A 431 -7.13 -9.22 -14.53
C LEU A 431 -5.67 -9.65 -14.64
N ALA A 432 -5.22 -9.91 -15.87
CA ALA A 432 -3.84 -10.29 -16.11
C ALA A 432 -2.88 -9.13 -15.81
N LEU A 433 -3.30 -7.89 -16.05
CA LEU A 433 -2.57 -6.67 -15.69
C LEU A 433 -2.37 -6.56 -14.18
N LEU A 434 -3.38 -6.83 -13.36
CA LEU A 434 -3.25 -6.86 -11.89
C LEU A 434 -2.28 -7.96 -11.41
N LEU A 435 -2.32 -9.15 -12.03
CA LEU A 435 -1.35 -10.21 -11.73
C LEU A 435 0.08 -9.81 -12.14
N GLY A 436 0.22 -9.20 -13.32
CA GLY A 436 1.46 -8.60 -13.79
C GLY A 436 1.98 -7.55 -12.82
N LEU A 437 1.13 -6.65 -12.32
CA LEU A 437 1.51 -5.61 -11.35
C LEU A 437 1.97 -6.20 -10.02
N ALA A 438 1.35 -7.30 -9.57
CA ALA A 438 1.82 -8.05 -8.41
C ALA A 438 3.24 -8.58 -8.69
N LEU A 439 3.46 -9.28 -9.80
CA LEU A 439 4.79 -9.77 -10.17
C LEU A 439 5.81 -8.63 -10.35
N GLY A 440 5.40 -7.52 -10.94
CA GLY A 440 6.22 -6.30 -11.13
C GLY A 440 6.58 -5.61 -9.82
N SER A 441 5.76 -5.75 -8.77
CA SER A 441 6.11 -5.25 -7.43
C SER A 441 7.23 -6.06 -6.77
N VAL A 442 7.41 -7.32 -7.21
CA VAL A 442 8.44 -8.23 -6.73
C VAL A 442 9.68 -8.21 -7.63
N GLN A 443 9.46 -8.07 -8.95
CA GLN A 443 10.51 -8.05 -9.95
C GLN A 443 11.43 -6.87 -9.73
N ARG A 444 12.71 -7.20 -9.79
CA ARG A 444 13.71 -6.50 -9.03
C ARG A 444 14.54 -5.60 -9.93
N GLN A 445 14.82 -4.42 -9.40
CA GLN A 445 15.64 -3.29 -9.88
C GLN A 445 17.11 -3.59 -10.25
N GLY A 446 17.48 -4.85 -10.52
CA GLY A 446 18.86 -5.25 -10.79
C GLY A 446 19.46 -4.67 -12.07
N SER A 447 18.65 -4.06 -12.94
CA SER A 447 19.11 -3.55 -14.24
C SER A 447 19.53 -2.08 -14.23
N ALA A 448 19.19 -1.29 -13.21
CA ALA A 448 19.42 0.17 -13.23
C ALA A 448 20.71 0.62 -12.52
N GLU A 449 21.39 -0.27 -11.80
CA GLU A 449 22.44 0.11 -10.84
C GLU A 449 23.86 0.01 -11.39
N SER A 450 24.04 -0.48 -12.63
CA SER A 450 25.35 -0.54 -13.28
C SER A 450 25.91 0.82 -13.72
N ALA A 451 25.18 1.94 -13.50
CA ALA A 451 25.55 3.25 -14.05
C ALA A 451 25.85 4.35 -13.01
N SER A 452 25.62 4.16 -11.71
CA SER A 452 25.91 5.18 -10.69
C SER A 452 26.86 4.64 -9.62
N SER A 453 28.13 5.05 -9.68
CA SER A 453 29.17 4.76 -8.68
C SER A 453 28.91 5.40 -7.32
N ASP A 454 27.93 6.30 -7.22
CA ASP A 454 27.73 7.16 -6.05
C ASP A 454 26.61 6.64 -5.15
N GLY A 455 26.91 5.56 -4.42
CA GLY A 455 26.50 5.32 -3.02
C GLY A 455 25.02 5.21 -2.60
N ALA A 456 24.04 5.51 -3.45
CA ALA A 456 22.62 5.56 -3.07
C ALA A 456 21.82 4.30 -3.49
N SER A 457 22.38 3.12 -3.24
CA SER A 457 21.79 1.81 -3.56
C SER A 457 20.85 1.31 -2.45
N GLY A 458 19.69 1.96 -2.31
CA GLY A 458 18.60 1.54 -1.41
C GLY A 458 17.45 0.90 -2.19
N ALA A 459 17.13 -0.36 -1.86
CA ALA A 459 16.01 -1.12 -2.45
C ALA A 459 14.70 -0.34 -2.29
N SER A 460 14.20 0.23 -3.37
CA SER A 460 13.07 1.15 -3.25
C SER A 460 11.76 0.37 -3.17
N ASN A 461 10.93 0.66 -2.18
CA ASN A 461 9.51 0.27 -2.14
C ASN A 461 8.66 0.95 -3.24
N LEU A 462 9.30 1.80 -4.07
CA LEU A 462 8.66 2.64 -5.06
C LEU A 462 7.92 1.84 -6.16
N PRO A 463 8.47 0.77 -6.78
CA PRO A 463 7.73 -0.05 -7.73
C PRO A 463 6.49 -0.65 -7.08
N GLY A 464 6.59 -1.18 -5.85
CA GLY A 464 5.44 -1.75 -5.14
C GLY A 464 4.33 -0.72 -4.88
N LEU A 465 4.68 0.51 -4.48
CA LEU A 465 3.72 1.60 -4.29
C LEU A 465 3.06 2.04 -5.61
N LEU A 466 3.83 2.05 -6.70
CA LEU A 466 3.30 2.38 -8.03
C LEU A 466 2.41 1.24 -8.56
N SER A 467 2.78 -0.02 -8.35
CA SER A 467 1.91 -1.17 -8.62
C SER A 467 0.60 -1.06 -7.86
N LEU A 468 0.66 -0.70 -6.57
CA LEU A 468 -0.51 -0.48 -5.74
C LEU A 468 -1.39 0.67 -6.27
N ALA A 469 -0.76 1.78 -6.71
CA ALA A 469 -1.47 2.92 -7.31
C ALA A 469 -2.24 2.51 -8.57
N VAL A 470 -1.57 1.81 -9.49
CA VAL A 470 -2.19 1.32 -10.73
C VAL A 470 -3.29 0.30 -10.42
N ALA A 471 -3.07 -0.59 -9.46
CA ALA A 471 -4.07 -1.59 -9.07
C ALA A 471 -5.35 -0.93 -8.51
N LEU A 472 -5.20 0.05 -7.61
CA LEU A 472 -6.34 0.79 -7.07
C LEU A 472 -7.05 1.62 -8.14
N ALA A 473 -6.31 2.26 -9.05
CA ALA A 473 -6.89 2.97 -10.18
C ALA A 473 -7.71 2.04 -11.07
N LEU A 474 -7.17 0.86 -11.42
CA LEU A 474 -7.91 -0.17 -12.17
C LEU A 474 -9.17 -0.60 -11.44
N SER A 475 -9.09 -0.90 -10.14
CA SER A 475 -10.25 -1.32 -9.34
C SER A 475 -11.37 -0.29 -9.27
N GLN A 476 -11.05 1.00 -9.38
CA GLN A 476 -12.06 2.06 -9.32
C GLN A 476 -12.57 2.50 -10.69
N PHE A 477 -11.69 2.71 -11.67
CA PHE A 477 -12.06 3.34 -12.94
C PHE A 477 -12.55 2.35 -14.00
N THR A 478 -12.33 1.05 -13.82
CA THR A 478 -12.72 0.07 -14.86
C THR A 478 -14.21 0.07 -15.16
N GLY A 479 -15.09 0.33 -14.18
CA GLY A 479 -16.53 0.44 -14.45
C GLY A 479 -16.89 1.55 -15.46
N ALA A 480 -16.13 2.66 -15.46
CA ALA A 480 -16.29 3.72 -16.45
C ALA A 480 -15.63 3.39 -17.80
N LEU A 481 -14.61 2.51 -17.79
CA LEU A 481 -13.88 2.11 -18.99
C LEU A 481 -14.58 1.00 -19.78
N LEU A 482 -15.30 0.09 -19.10
CA LEU A 482 -15.94 -1.06 -19.76
C LEU A 482 -16.88 -0.65 -20.91
N PRO A 483 -17.78 0.34 -20.78
CA PRO A 483 -18.60 0.79 -21.90
C PRO A 483 -17.78 1.33 -23.08
N LEU A 484 -16.62 1.96 -22.81
CA LEU A 484 -15.72 2.45 -23.86
C LEU A 484 -15.05 1.29 -24.62
N THR A 485 -14.97 0.10 -24.02
CA THR A 485 -14.45 -1.10 -24.71
C THR A 485 -15.39 -1.64 -25.77
N GLU A 486 -16.66 -1.23 -25.78
CA GLU A 486 -17.64 -1.63 -26.82
C GLU A 486 -17.58 -0.72 -28.06
N MET A 487 -16.81 0.38 -28.00
CA MET A 487 -16.64 1.28 -29.14
C MET A 487 -16.00 0.57 -30.35
N THR A 488 -16.37 1.01 -31.55
CA THR A 488 -15.74 0.54 -32.79
C THR A 488 -14.22 0.77 -32.74
N ARG A 489 -13.45 -0.04 -33.47
CA ARG A 489 -11.98 0.07 -33.54
C ARG A 489 -11.49 1.47 -33.90
N ILE A 490 -12.16 2.18 -34.81
CA ILE A 490 -11.78 3.53 -35.25
C ILE A 490 -11.85 4.53 -34.07
N HIS A 491 -12.97 4.54 -33.35
CA HIS A 491 -13.15 5.40 -32.16
C HIS A 491 -12.12 5.08 -31.07
N LYS A 492 -11.80 3.80 -30.85
CA LYS A 492 -10.73 3.40 -29.90
C LYS A 492 -9.37 3.94 -30.31
N VAL A 493 -9.00 3.84 -31.59
CA VAL A 493 -7.73 4.36 -32.11
C VAL A 493 -7.67 5.89 -31.98
N GLN A 494 -8.77 6.59 -32.28
CA GLN A 494 -8.85 8.05 -32.09
C GLN A 494 -8.69 8.45 -30.63
N LEU A 495 -9.42 7.80 -29.71
CA LEU A 495 -9.33 8.03 -28.27
C LEU A 495 -7.90 7.77 -27.76
N LEU A 496 -7.27 6.68 -28.21
CA LEU A 496 -5.87 6.39 -27.89
C LEU A 496 -4.93 7.45 -28.44
N GLY A 497 -5.16 7.93 -29.66
CA GLY A 497 -4.41 9.04 -30.25
C GLY A 497 -4.44 10.29 -29.37
N TRP A 498 -5.63 10.67 -28.86
CA TRP A 498 -5.79 11.77 -27.92
C TRP A 498 -5.07 11.53 -26.58
N LEU A 499 -5.17 10.32 -26.03
CA LEU A 499 -4.46 9.96 -24.80
C LEU A 499 -2.94 10.05 -24.96
N VAL A 500 -2.40 9.50 -26.05
CA VAL A 500 -0.96 9.53 -26.34
C VAL A 500 -0.50 10.97 -26.60
N ALA A 501 -1.24 11.76 -27.38
CA ALA A 501 -0.94 13.16 -27.62
C ALA A 501 -0.93 13.96 -26.29
N GLY A 502 -1.88 13.70 -25.39
CA GLY A 502 -1.91 14.29 -24.06
C GLY A 502 -0.70 13.95 -23.21
N VAL A 503 -0.28 12.67 -23.18
CA VAL A 503 0.94 12.23 -22.47
C VAL A 503 2.18 12.92 -23.03
N VAL A 504 2.32 12.96 -24.36
CA VAL A 504 3.46 13.60 -25.03
C VAL A 504 3.46 15.10 -24.71
N ALA A 505 2.31 15.78 -24.74
CA ALA A 505 2.21 17.19 -24.38
C ALA A 505 2.64 17.44 -22.92
N VAL A 506 2.22 16.59 -21.99
CA VAL A 506 2.64 16.68 -20.57
C VAL A 506 4.14 16.44 -20.41
N LEU A 507 4.71 15.47 -21.13
CA LEU A 507 6.15 15.19 -21.13
C LEU A 507 6.97 16.35 -21.69
N LEU A 508 6.53 16.94 -22.81
CA LEU A 508 7.20 18.08 -23.43
C LEU A 508 7.09 19.33 -22.55
N ALA A 509 5.92 19.61 -21.97
CA ALA A 509 5.74 20.71 -21.02
C ALA A 509 6.65 20.52 -19.79
N ALA A 510 6.76 19.28 -19.31
CA ALA A 510 7.63 18.90 -18.22
C ALA A 510 9.11 19.13 -18.51
N GLU A 511 9.55 18.77 -19.70
CA GLU A 511 10.93 18.97 -20.13
C GLU A 511 11.24 20.45 -20.39
N ALA A 512 10.34 21.18 -21.04
CA ALA A 512 10.48 22.62 -21.28
C ALA A 512 10.58 23.40 -19.97
N ALA A 513 9.75 23.07 -18.97
CA ALA A 513 9.82 23.66 -17.63
C ALA A 513 11.13 23.31 -16.88
N ALA A 514 11.74 22.16 -17.18
CA ALA A 514 13.03 21.78 -16.62
C ALA A 514 14.19 22.53 -17.31
N ARG A 515 14.14 22.71 -18.64
CA ARG A 515 15.15 23.42 -19.43
C ARG A 515 15.18 24.92 -19.11
N SER A 516 14.02 25.58 -18.99
CA SER A 516 13.95 27.02 -18.67
C SER A 516 14.62 27.36 -17.33
N ARG A 517 14.56 26.44 -16.36
CA ARG A 517 15.23 26.60 -15.07
C ARG A 517 16.74 26.45 -15.14
N ARG A 518 17.27 25.57 -16.01
CA ARG A 518 18.71 25.44 -16.22
C ARG A 518 19.30 26.68 -16.89
N GLY A 519 18.59 27.26 -17.85
CA GLY A 519 19.02 28.48 -18.55
C GLY A 519 19.11 29.71 -17.64
N GLY A 520 18.20 29.85 -16.66
CA GLY A 520 18.23 30.98 -15.72
C GLY A 520 19.33 30.90 -14.65
N ALA A 521 19.88 29.71 -14.38
CA ALA A 521 20.93 29.54 -13.37
C ALA A 521 22.33 29.87 -13.90
N GLY A 522 22.57 29.74 -15.21
CA GLY A 522 23.89 29.93 -15.82
C GLY A 522 24.31 31.39 -16.02
N THR A 523 23.36 32.32 -16.12
CA THR A 523 23.64 33.75 -16.39
C THR A 523 23.95 34.56 -15.13
N GLY A 524 23.52 34.10 -13.94
CA GLY A 524 23.78 34.78 -12.67
C GLY A 524 25.10 34.42 -11.97
N ALA A 525 25.83 33.40 -12.46
CA ALA A 525 27.12 32.99 -11.87
C ALA A 525 28.35 33.61 -12.57
N ALA A 526 28.12 34.35 -13.66
CA ALA A 526 29.16 35.04 -14.43
C ALA A 526 29.21 36.56 -14.14
N GLN A 527 28.38 37.05 -13.22
CA GLN A 527 28.44 38.39 -12.61
C GLN A 527 28.81 38.23 -11.14
#